data_AF-A0A563U5C1-F1
#
_entry.id   AF-A0A563U5C1-F1
#
_cell.length_a   1.000
_cell.length_b   1.000
_cell.length_c   1.000
_cell.angle_alpha   90.00
_cell.angle_beta   90.00
_cell.angle_gamma   90.00
#
_symmetry.space_group_name_H-M   'P 1'
#
loop_
_entity.id
_entity.type
_entity.pdbx_description
1 polymer ?
#
loop_
_entity_poly.entity_id
_entity_poly.type
_entity_poly.pdbx_seq_one_letter_code
_entity_poly.pdbx_strand_id
1 'polypeptide(L)'
;MLVKKSNDRFLTAFVIIACICLVGIFCYVAIYFVVGISDTFPPIRVYNCSGRVSEFEAGIDKISKTEKNITYKITDTVGSKDNGFAMHMTIIITSAKRSIEYNIKYESNDTQTKLALIMANDWASKLGGYGIKADGMYELLSVFEKKIIYGLIKQGFVINQDES
;
A
#
# COMPACT_ATOMS: atom_id res chain seq x y z
N MET A 1 -27.51 -24.22 -55.49
CA MET A 1 -28.00 -23.64 -54.21
C MET A 1 -27.32 -24.21 -52.95
N LEU A 2 -26.41 -25.20 -53.04
CA LEU A 2 -25.76 -25.84 -51.88
C LEU A 2 -24.50 -25.12 -51.36
N VAL A 3 -23.81 -24.33 -52.19
CA VAL A 3 -22.54 -23.68 -51.84
C VAL A 3 -22.72 -22.53 -50.83
N LYS A 4 -23.83 -21.79 -50.92
CA LYS A 4 -24.10 -20.62 -50.06
C LYS A 4 -24.30 -21.00 -48.58
N LYS A 5 -25.02 -22.11 -48.34
CA LYS A 5 -25.31 -22.63 -46.98
C LYS A 5 -24.08 -23.18 -46.25
N SER A 6 -23.05 -23.59 -46.99
CA SER A 6 -21.77 -24.04 -46.43
C SER A 6 -20.97 -22.85 -45.88
N ASN A 7 -20.82 -21.79 -46.68
CA ASN A 7 -20.06 -20.59 -46.30
C ASN A 7 -20.66 -19.87 -45.08
N ASP A 8 -21.98 -19.84 -44.94
CA ASP A 8 -22.63 -19.19 -43.78
C ASP A 8 -22.32 -19.91 -42.46
N ARG A 9 -22.18 -21.24 -42.49
CA ARG A 9 -21.81 -22.03 -41.29
C ARG A 9 -20.35 -21.84 -40.90
N PHE A 10 -19.45 -21.76 -41.88
CA PHE A 10 -18.04 -21.48 -41.63
C PHE A 10 -17.84 -20.06 -41.09
N LEU A 11 -18.55 -19.07 -41.65
CA LEU A 11 -18.50 -17.69 -41.16
C LEU A 11 -19.04 -17.59 -39.72
N THR A 12 -20.15 -18.27 -39.43
CA THR A 12 -20.73 -18.29 -38.09
C THR A 12 -19.78 -18.93 -37.07
N ALA A 13 -19.15 -20.06 -37.40
CA ALA A 13 -18.18 -20.71 -36.52
C ALA A 13 -16.93 -19.83 -36.29
N PHE A 14 -16.44 -19.16 -37.34
CA PHE A 14 -15.30 -18.24 -37.24
C PHE A 14 -15.60 -17.06 -36.31
N VAL A 15 -16.79 -16.45 -36.43
CA VAL A 15 -17.21 -15.35 -35.55
C VAL A 15 -17.33 -15.80 -34.09
N ILE A 16 -17.88 -16.99 -33.83
CA ILE A 16 -18.00 -17.54 -32.47
C ILE A 16 -16.61 -17.74 -31.84
N ILE A 17 -15.66 -18.33 -32.59
CA ILE A 17 -14.30 -18.54 -32.11
C ILE A 17 -13.60 -17.20 -31.83
N ALA A 18 -13.72 -16.22 -32.73
CA ALA A 18 -13.15 -14.89 -32.53
C ALA A 18 -13.71 -14.20 -31.27
N CYS A 19 -15.01 -14.30 -31.02
CA CYS A 19 -15.63 -13.76 -29.81
C CYS A 19 -15.12 -14.45 -28.53
N ILE A 20 -14.98 -15.78 -28.53
CA ILE A 20 -14.45 -16.53 -27.38
C ILE A 20 -12.99 -16.10 -27.10
N CYS A 21 -12.17 -15.95 -28.13
CA CYS A 21 -10.79 -15.47 -27.97
C CYS A 21 -10.73 -14.06 -27.39
N LEU A 22 -11.58 -13.13 -27.86
CA LEU A 22 -11.63 -11.75 -27.35
C LEU A 22 -12.04 -11.70 -25.87
N VAL A 23 -13.06 -12.47 -25.49
CA VAL A 23 -13.49 -12.58 -24.09
C VAL A 23 -12.39 -13.19 -23.22
N GLY A 24 -11.72 -14.24 -23.71
CA GLY A 24 -10.59 -14.86 -23.02
C GLY A 24 -9.44 -13.88 -22.75
N ILE A 25 -9.05 -13.08 -23.75
CA ILE A 25 -8.02 -12.05 -23.62
C ILE A 25 -8.45 -10.98 -22.60
N PHE A 26 -9.70 -10.52 -22.68
CA PHE A 26 -10.21 -9.52 -21.74
C PHE A 26 -10.21 -10.02 -20.29
N CYS A 27 -10.67 -11.26 -20.06
CA CYS A 27 -10.64 -11.88 -18.74
C CYS A 27 -9.20 -12.07 -18.24
N TYR A 28 -8.26 -12.46 -19.11
CA TYR A 28 -6.86 -12.61 -18.74
C TYR A 28 -6.24 -11.27 -18.31
N VAL A 29 -6.47 -10.20 -19.07
CA VAL A 29 -5.99 -8.84 -18.72
C VAL A 29 -6.61 -8.37 -17.41
N ALA A 30 -7.90 -8.60 -17.20
CA ALA A 30 -8.57 -8.23 -15.96
C ALA A 30 -8.00 -8.98 -14.74
N ILE A 31 -7.77 -10.29 -14.86
CA ILE A 31 -7.13 -11.10 -13.80
C ILE A 31 -5.70 -10.63 -13.55
N TYR A 32 -4.92 -10.35 -14.61
CA TYR A 32 -3.55 -9.86 -14.50
C TYR A 32 -3.49 -8.50 -13.79
N PHE A 33 -4.40 -7.58 -14.09
CA PHE A 33 -4.51 -6.31 -13.39
C PHE A 33 -4.86 -6.48 -11.91
N VAL A 34 -5.82 -7.35 -11.58
CA VAL A 34 -6.21 -7.60 -10.18
C VAL A 34 -5.06 -8.22 -9.38
N VAL A 35 -4.28 -9.12 -9.98
CA VAL A 35 -3.10 -9.72 -9.33
C VAL A 35 -1.92 -8.74 -9.24
N GLY A 36 -1.76 -7.82 -10.19
CA GLY A 36 -0.68 -6.83 -10.22
C GLY A 36 -0.86 -5.61 -9.30
N ILE A 37 -2.04 -5.44 -8.68
CA ILE A 37 -2.27 -4.28 -7.79
C ILE A 37 -1.42 -4.36 -6.50
N SER A 38 -0.99 -5.55 -6.06
CA SER A 38 -0.14 -5.66 -4.87
C SER A 38 1.32 -5.19 -5.08
N ASP A 39 1.74 -4.92 -6.31
CA ASP A 39 3.10 -4.48 -6.69
C ASP A 39 3.17 -3.11 -7.40
N THR A 40 2.04 -2.43 -7.66
CA THR A 40 1.98 -1.37 -8.69
C THR A 40 2.46 0.02 -8.27
N PHE A 41 2.63 0.30 -6.98
CA PHE A 41 3.13 1.60 -6.53
C PHE A 41 4.31 1.42 -5.58
N PRO A 42 5.51 1.91 -5.95
CA PRO A 42 6.63 1.88 -5.03
C PRO A 42 6.27 2.68 -3.76
N PRO A 43 6.78 2.28 -2.60
CA PRO A 43 6.53 2.99 -1.37
C PRO A 43 6.95 4.46 -1.49
N ILE A 44 6.20 5.35 -0.85
CA ILE A 44 6.50 6.79 -0.79
C ILE A 44 7.86 7.02 -0.15
N ARG A 45 8.14 6.26 0.92
CA ARG A 45 9.43 6.25 1.61
C ARG A 45 9.61 4.97 2.43
N VAL A 46 10.85 4.53 2.56
CA VAL A 46 11.24 3.35 3.35
C VAL A 46 12.18 3.77 4.48
N TYR A 47 11.94 3.21 5.66
CA TYR A 47 12.74 3.43 6.87
C TYR A 47 13.14 2.09 7.47
N ASN A 48 14.42 1.94 7.80
CA ASN A 48 14.95 0.81 8.53
C ASN A 48 15.10 1.20 10.00
N CYS A 49 14.24 0.66 10.85
CA CYS A 49 14.20 0.92 12.29
C CYS A 49 14.92 -0.20 13.04
N SER A 50 15.74 0.15 14.02
CA SER A 50 16.28 -0.83 14.97
C SER A 50 15.18 -1.44 15.83
N GLY A 51 15.32 -2.71 16.16
CA GLY A 51 14.41 -3.40 17.06
C GLY A 51 13.35 -4.23 16.35
N ARG A 52 12.64 -5.02 17.15
CA ARG A 52 11.62 -5.97 16.68
C ARG A 52 10.28 -5.29 16.49
N VAL A 53 9.39 -5.94 15.74
CA VAL A 53 7.98 -5.55 15.58
C VAL A 53 7.32 -5.10 16.88
N SER A 54 7.41 -5.92 17.93
CA SER A 54 6.74 -5.65 19.19
C SER A 54 7.26 -4.37 19.85
N GLU A 55 8.55 -4.07 19.68
CA GLU A 55 9.15 -2.84 20.18
C GLU A 55 8.66 -1.66 19.35
N PHE A 56 8.66 -1.78 18.02
CA PHE A 56 8.11 -0.76 17.11
C PHE A 56 6.65 -0.43 17.42
N GLU A 57 5.80 -1.45 17.59
CA GLU A 57 4.38 -1.29 17.92
C GLU A 57 4.19 -0.64 19.30
N ALA A 58 4.99 -1.03 20.30
CA ALA A 58 5.02 -0.35 21.59
C ALA A 58 5.48 1.11 21.46
N GLY A 59 6.37 1.38 20.51
CA GLY A 59 6.84 2.72 20.16
C GLY A 59 5.70 3.61 19.66
N ILE A 60 4.94 3.10 18.69
CA ILE A 60 3.76 3.77 18.16
C ILE A 60 2.68 3.94 19.24
N ASP A 61 2.43 2.91 20.05
CA ASP A 61 1.49 2.98 21.17
C ASP A 61 1.84 4.13 22.12
N LYS A 62 3.11 4.25 22.52
CA LYS A 62 3.58 5.33 23.40
C LYS A 62 3.49 6.71 22.74
N ILE A 63 3.71 6.84 21.43
CA ILE A 63 3.45 8.09 20.69
C ILE A 63 1.96 8.43 20.80
N SER A 64 1.06 7.50 20.48
CA SER A 64 -0.38 7.75 20.48
C SER A 64 -0.93 8.15 21.86
N LYS A 65 -0.36 7.57 22.94
CA LYS A 65 -0.70 7.92 24.33
C LYS A 65 -0.20 9.31 24.74
N THR A 66 0.93 9.74 24.18
CA THR A 66 1.53 11.05 24.48
C THR A 66 0.91 12.17 23.63
N GLU A 67 0.69 11.92 22.35
CA GLU A 67 0.07 12.83 21.40
C GLU A 67 -1.38 12.42 21.17
N LYS A 68 -2.30 12.99 21.96
CA LYS A 68 -3.75 12.65 21.93
C LYS A 68 -4.42 12.79 20.56
N ASN A 69 -3.78 13.48 19.64
CA ASN A 69 -4.28 13.73 18.29
C ASN A 69 -3.79 12.67 17.28
N ILE A 70 -3.04 11.67 17.73
CA ILE A 70 -2.56 10.54 16.94
C ILE A 70 -3.26 9.27 17.42
N THR A 71 -3.87 8.54 16.51
CA THR A 71 -4.40 7.19 16.75
C THR A 71 -3.82 6.22 15.74
N TYR A 72 -3.82 4.94 16.07
CA TYR A 72 -3.34 3.91 15.15
C TYR A 72 -4.17 2.65 15.27
N LYS A 73 -4.16 1.84 14.21
CA LYS A 73 -4.78 0.53 14.15
C LYS A 73 -3.93 -0.39 13.29
N ILE A 74 -3.64 -1.59 13.79
CA ILE A 74 -3.10 -2.67 12.98
C ILE A 74 -4.26 -3.24 12.15
N THR A 75 -4.12 -3.19 10.83
CA THR A 75 -5.24 -3.46 9.89
C THR A 75 -5.22 -4.86 9.31
N ASP A 76 -4.04 -5.41 9.01
CA ASP A 76 -3.91 -6.72 8.40
C ASP A 76 -2.53 -7.33 8.68
N THR A 77 -2.47 -8.66 8.67
CA THR A 77 -1.23 -9.44 8.71
C THR A 77 -1.30 -10.44 7.56
N VAL A 78 -0.55 -10.18 6.50
CA VAL A 78 -0.55 -10.98 5.28
C VAL A 78 0.79 -11.68 5.14
N GLY A 79 0.79 -13.00 4.92
CA GLY A 79 2.01 -13.77 4.66
C GLY A 79 2.07 -15.10 5.39
N SER A 80 3.23 -15.76 5.30
CA SER A 80 3.51 -17.04 5.95
C SER A 80 4.95 -17.07 6.47
N LYS A 81 5.23 -18.05 7.35
CA LYS A 81 6.57 -18.24 7.92
C LYS A 81 7.67 -18.44 6.85
N ASP A 82 7.29 -18.89 5.66
CA ASP A 82 8.21 -19.21 4.56
C ASP A 82 8.46 -18.02 3.61
N ASN A 83 7.50 -17.08 3.50
CA ASN A 83 7.59 -15.92 2.58
C ASN A 83 7.71 -14.56 3.32
N GLY A 84 7.79 -14.59 4.64
CA GLY A 84 7.73 -13.41 5.49
C GLY A 84 6.31 -12.98 5.83
N PHE A 85 6.14 -12.33 6.99
CA PHE A 85 4.90 -11.68 7.38
C PHE A 85 5.00 -10.18 7.08
N ALA A 86 4.12 -9.68 6.23
CA ALA A 86 3.89 -8.25 6.05
C ALA A 86 2.72 -7.82 6.95
N MET A 87 2.97 -6.90 7.85
CA MET A 87 1.93 -6.29 8.68
C MET A 87 1.59 -4.91 8.15
N HIS A 88 0.32 -4.54 8.31
CA HIS A 88 -0.20 -3.25 7.90
C HIS A 88 -0.72 -2.48 9.10
N MET A 89 -0.33 -1.21 9.20
CA MET A 89 -0.78 -0.29 10.22
C MET A 89 -1.29 0.99 9.56
N THR A 90 -2.48 1.41 10.00
CA THR A 90 -3.01 2.73 9.69
C THR A 90 -2.76 3.66 10.86
N ILE A 91 -2.16 4.81 10.61
CA ILE A 91 -1.99 5.90 11.57
C ILE A 91 -2.87 7.07 11.13
N ILE A 92 -3.65 7.62 12.05
CA ILE A 92 -4.49 8.80 11.80
C ILE A 92 -3.98 9.94 12.68
N ILE A 93 -3.64 11.06 12.05
CA ILE A 93 -3.29 12.30 12.73
C ILE A 93 -4.40 13.31 12.51
N THR A 94 -5.11 13.63 13.58
CA THR A 94 -6.22 14.56 13.58
C THR A 94 -5.77 15.92 14.09
N SER A 95 -6.35 16.99 13.55
CA SER A 95 -6.26 18.36 14.06
C SER A 95 -7.58 19.06 13.81
N ALA A 96 -7.74 20.29 14.31
CA ALA A 96 -8.98 21.05 14.13
C ALA A 96 -9.37 21.27 12.65
N LYS A 97 -8.42 21.18 11.71
CA LYS A 97 -8.64 21.46 10.28
C LYS A 97 -8.30 20.31 9.33
N ARG A 98 -7.62 19.27 9.82
CA ARG A 98 -7.10 18.18 8.98
C ARG A 98 -7.27 16.84 9.67
N SER A 99 -7.53 15.81 8.89
CA SER A 99 -7.51 14.41 9.30
C SER A 99 -6.66 13.67 8.29
N ILE A 100 -5.43 13.38 8.66
CA ILE A 100 -4.44 12.78 7.77
C ILE A 100 -4.31 11.30 8.10
N GLU A 101 -4.53 10.45 7.11
CA GLU A 101 -4.39 9.01 7.20
C GLU A 101 -3.09 8.57 6.54
N TYR A 102 -2.36 7.69 7.21
CA TYR A 102 -1.13 7.08 6.72
C TYR A 102 -1.28 5.57 6.75
N ASN A 103 -0.93 4.90 5.65
CA ASN A 103 -0.90 3.44 5.58
C ASN A 103 0.55 2.96 5.47
N ILE A 104 0.96 2.14 6.42
CA ILE A 104 2.32 1.66 6.59
C ILE A 104 2.31 0.15 6.45
N LYS A 105 3.15 -0.36 5.57
CA LYS A 105 3.54 -1.78 5.57
C LYS A 105 4.84 -1.93 6.34
N TYR A 106 4.93 -2.95 7.16
CA TYR A 106 6.15 -3.24 7.89
C TYR A 106 6.45 -4.72 7.95
N GLU A 107 7.74 -5.03 7.87
CA GLU A 107 8.31 -6.37 7.91
C GLU A 107 9.49 -6.32 8.87
N SER A 108 9.75 -7.42 9.58
CA SER A 108 10.81 -7.44 10.59
C SER A 108 11.60 -8.73 10.53
N ASN A 109 12.88 -8.62 10.84
CA ASN A 109 13.71 -9.72 11.31
C ASN A 109 13.97 -9.56 12.82
N ASP A 110 14.86 -10.37 13.40
CA ASP A 110 15.13 -10.37 14.85
C ASP A 110 15.70 -9.07 15.41
N THR A 111 16.25 -8.19 14.57
CA THR A 111 17.01 -7.00 14.99
C THR A 111 16.57 -5.70 14.33
N GLN A 112 15.78 -5.76 13.26
CA GLN A 112 15.37 -4.61 12.48
C GLN A 112 13.93 -4.77 11.97
N THR A 113 13.22 -3.65 11.95
CA THR A 113 11.89 -3.49 11.36
C THR A 113 11.97 -2.53 10.18
N LYS A 114 11.69 -3.03 8.98
CA LYS A 114 11.58 -2.23 7.75
C LYS A 114 10.16 -1.68 7.66
N LEU A 115 10.03 -0.36 7.60
CA LEU A 115 8.78 0.38 7.46
C LEU A 115 8.69 0.98 6.06
N ALA A 116 7.60 0.73 5.36
CA ALA A 116 7.31 1.30 4.05
C ALA A 116 6.02 2.12 4.16
N LEU A 117 6.12 3.44 3.97
CA LEU A 117 4.96 4.31 3.85
C LEU A 117 4.36 4.13 2.46
N ILE A 118 3.16 3.57 2.36
CA ILE A 118 2.51 3.25 1.09
C ILE A 118 1.56 4.37 0.65
N MET A 119 0.86 4.96 1.61
CA MET A 119 -0.17 5.95 1.35
C MET A 119 -0.15 7.03 2.42
N ALA A 120 -0.39 8.27 2.01
CA ALA A 120 -0.72 9.38 2.90
C ALA A 120 -1.84 10.20 2.27
N ASN A 121 -2.92 10.48 3.00
CA ASN A 121 -4.06 11.20 2.46
C ASN A 121 -4.66 12.17 3.48
N ASP A 122 -4.81 13.44 3.10
CA ASP A 122 -5.60 14.43 3.84
C ASP A 122 -6.98 14.53 3.23
N TRP A 123 -7.94 13.84 3.83
CA TRP A 123 -9.31 13.74 3.35
C TRP A 123 -10.03 15.10 3.31
N ALA A 124 -9.65 16.05 4.18
CA ALA A 124 -10.27 17.37 4.21
C ALA A 124 -9.82 18.24 3.03
N SER A 125 -8.52 18.19 2.71
CA SER A 125 -7.91 18.99 1.64
C SER A 125 -7.89 18.27 0.29
N LYS A 126 -8.26 16.98 0.24
CA LYS A 126 -8.14 16.09 -0.94
C LYS A 126 -6.71 16.05 -1.50
N LEU A 127 -5.72 16.00 -0.60
CA LEU A 127 -4.30 15.92 -0.96
C LEU A 127 -3.75 14.54 -0.63
N GLY A 128 -2.77 14.09 -1.41
CA GLY A 128 -2.08 12.82 -1.24
C GLY A 128 -2.71 11.68 -2.04
N GLY A 129 -2.56 10.46 -1.53
CA GLY A 129 -2.87 9.22 -2.21
C GLY A 129 -1.67 8.27 -2.18
N TYR A 130 -1.50 7.50 -3.25
CA TYR A 130 -0.42 6.54 -3.41
C TYR A 130 0.76 7.15 -4.16
N GLY A 131 1.98 6.89 -3.68
CA GLY A 131 3.23 7.29 -4.33
C GLY A 131 3.65 8.76 -4.11
N ILE A 132 4.96 9.00 -4.23
CA ILE A 132 5.60 10.30 -3.89
C ILE A 132 5.14 11.47 -4.79
N LYS A 133 4.63 11.18 -5.98
CA LYS A 133 4.23 12.19 -6.97
C LYS A 133 2.81 12.75 -6.78
N ALA A 134 2.05 12.24 -5.80
CA ALA A 134 0.72 12.74 -5.53
C ALA A 134 0.73 14.20 -5.01
N ASP A 135 -0.33 14.95 -5.30
CA ASP A 135 -0.42 16.36 -4.91
C ASP A 135 -0.34 16.53 -3.39
N GLY A 136 0.52 17.44 -2.93
CA GLY A 136 0.72 17.70 -1.50
C GLY A 136 1.49 16.61 -0.74
N MET A 137 1.97 15.55 -1.41
CA MET A 137 2.63 14.41 -0.75
C MET A 137 3.87 14.80 0.06
N TYR A 138 4.70 15.72 -0.43
CA TYR A 138 5.88 16.19 0.32
C TYR A 138 5.52 16.85 1.65
N GLU A 139 4.40 17.58 1.71
CA GLU A 139 3.92 18.18 2.95
C GLU A 139 3.45 17.09 3.92
N LEU A 140 2.66 16.12 3.42
CA LEU A 140 2.18 15.00 4.23
C LEU A 140 3.33 14.13 4.75
N LEU A 141 4.33 13.86 3.90
CA LEU A 141 5.53 13.13 4.29
C LEU A 141 6.31 13.85 5.39
N SER A 142 6.46 15.18 5.29
CA SER A 142 7.12 15.97 6.33
C SER A 142 6.38 15.92 7.67
N VAL A 143 5.04 15.95 7.64
CA VAL A 143 4.23 15.77 8.86
C VAL A 143 4.44 14.38 9.45
N PHE A 144 4.45 13.34 8.62
CA PHE A 144 4.72 11.97 9.04
C PHE A 144 6.10 11.84 9.70
N GLU A 145 7.16 12.32 9.06
CA GLU A 145 8.52 12.27 9.57
C GLU A 145 8.65 13.01 10.91
N LYS A 146 8.04 14.20 11.01
CA LYS A 146 8.09 15.02 12.22
C LYS A 146 7.33 14.42 13.40
N LYS A 147 6.21 13.73 13.14
CA LYS A 147 5.32 13.22 14.19
C LYS A 147 5.62 11.77 14.57
N ILE A 148 5.83 10.93 13.58
CA ILE A 148 5.99 9.49 13.77
C ILE A 148 7.46 9.13 13.84
N ILE A 149 8.25 9.43 12.81
CA ILE A 149 9.67 9.02 12.76
C ILE A 149 10.47 9.69 13.88
N TYR A 150 10.35 11.00 14.05
CA TYR A 150 11.02 11.70 15.15
C TYR A 150 10.46 11.30 16.53
N GLY A 151 9.18 10.94 16.60
CA GLY A 151 8.58 10.37 17.80
C GLY A 151 9.23 9.05 18.20
N LEU A 152 9.52 8.18 17.23
CA LEU A 152 10.21 6.91 17.45
C LEU A 152 11.68 7.13 17.83
N ILE A 153 12.39 8.05 17.17
CA ILE A 153 13.77 8.41 17.53
C ILE A 153 13.85 8.86 19.00
N LYS A 154 12.89 9.67 19.47
CA LYS A 154 12.80 10.07 20.88
C LYS A 154 12.59 8.91 21.85
N GLN A 155 12.12 7.77 21.37
CA GLN A 155 11.98 6.55 22.16
C GLN A 155 13.20 5.63 22.10
N GLY A 156 14.26 6.06 21.42
CA GLY A 156 15.53 5.33 21.35
C GLY A 156 15.69 4.48 20.09
N PHE A 157 14.77 4.58 19.12
CA PHE A 157 14.94 3.90 17.84
C PHE A 157 16.04 4.56 17.01
N VAL A 158 16.94 3.75 16.46
CA VAL A 158 17.85 4.16 15.39
C VAL A 158 17.11 3.93 14.07
N ILE A 159 16.91 5.00 13.31
CA ILE A 159 16.17 4.95 12.05
C ILE A 159 17.05 5.46 10.93
N ASN A 160 17.26 4.62 9.92
CA ASN A 160 17.95 4.98 8.68
C ASN A 160 16.94 5.00 7.55
N GLN A 161 16.98 6.05 6.72
CA GLN A 161 16.16 6.08 5.51
C GLN A 161 16.84 5.24 4.43
N ASP A 162 16.07 4.41 3.73
CA ASP A 162 16.54 3.70 2.54
C ASP A 162 16.30 4.57 1.30
N GLU A 163 17.28 4.62 0.40
CA GLU A 163 17.10 5.27 -0.90
C GLU A 163 16.38 4.28 -1.82
N SER A 164 15.05 4.41 -1.92
CA SER A 164 14.21 3.67 -2.86
C SER A 164 14.26 4.23 -4.27
#